data_AF-A0A523UY88-F1
#
_entry.id   AF-A0A523UY88-F1
#
_cell.length_a   1.000
_cell.length_b   1.000
_cell.length_c   1.000
_cell.angle_alpha   90.00
_cell.angle_beta   90.00
_cell.angle_gamma   90.00
#
_symmetry.space_group_name_H-M   'P 1'
#
loop_
_entity.id
_entity.type
_entity.pdbx_description
1 polymer ?
#
loop_
_entity_poly.entity_id
_entity_poly.type
_entity_poly.pdbx_seq_one_letter_code
_entity_poly.pdbx_strand_id
1 'polypeptide(L)'
;MEAQFYEIYKDLYDLYRRERGLFLDWPPEYSPGLVRLYLVNFRGLRWVTEAIEEAVLELGLSERIRPDAKHFLLVNFHQMVVLPLLHPEIAFQESSANIIEKLPRRLKDDVQTILSIVSKEKESNEEISTGDVLKATADVWRKLHLNKWNIWG
;
A
#
# COMPACT_ATOMS: atom_id res chain seq x y z
N MET A 1 -17.31 -5.02 13.80
CA MET A 1 -16.19 -4.38 14.53
C MET A 1 -16.80 -3.39 15.51
N GLU A 2 -16.22 -3.21 16.69
CA GLU A 2 -16.71 -2.18 17.62
C GLU A 2 -16.45 -0.78 17.05
N ALA A 3 -17.40 0.15 17.22
CA ALA A 3 -17.34 1.49 16.62
C ALA A 3 -16.07 2.27 16.99
N GLN A 4 -15.56 2.11 18.22
CA GLN A 4 -14.32 2.75 18.66
C GLN A 4 -13.12 2.36 17.80
N PHE A 5 -13.00 1.08 17.41
CA PHE A 5 -11.90 0.62 16.58
C PHE A 5 -12.06 1.07 15.13
N TYR A 6 -13.29 1.20 14.64
CA TYR A 6 -13.56 1.72 13.31
C TYR A 6 -13.01 3.15 13.14
N GLU A 7 -13.34 4.04 14.09
CA GLU A 7 -12.83 5.41 14.08
C GLU A 7 -11.32 5.45 14.29
N ILE A 8 -10.75 4.63 15.19
CA ILE A 8 -9.29 4.52 15.36
C ILE A 8 -8.62 4.12 14.05
N TYR A 9 -9.13 3.12 13.33
CA TYR A 9 -8.51 2.70 12.06
C TYR A 9 -8.67 3.73 10.95
N LYS A 10 -9.79 4.47 10.93
CA LYS A 10 -9.98 5.59 10.02
C LYS A 10 -8.98 6.70 10.31
N ASP A 11 -8.82 7.07 11.57
CA ASP A 11 -7.84 8.06 12.01
C ASP A 11 -6.43 7.58 11.70
N LEU A 12 -6.07 6.33 11.97
CA LEU A 12 -4.76 5.77 11.66
C LEU A 12 -4.49 5.71 10.16
N TYR A 13 -5.48 5.37 9.34
CA TYR A 13 -5.35 5.41 7.88
C TYR A 13 -5.09 6.84 7.39
N ASP A 14 -5.89 7.78 7.86
CA ASP A 14 -5.75 9.20 7.54
C ASP A 14 -4.42 9.77 8.05
N LEU A 15 -4.01 9.41 9.27
CA LEU A 15 -2.74 9.80 9.87
C LEU A 15 -1.59 9.24 9.07
N TYR A 16 -1.61 7.95 8.74
CA TYR A 16 -0.56 7.31 7.95
C TYR A 16 -0.45 7.97 6.57
N ARG A 17 -1.57 8.37 5.97
CA ARG A 17 -1.61 9.16 4.73
C ARG A 17 -1.05 10.58 4.91
N ARG A 18 -1.29 11.25 6.04
CA ARG A 18 -0.93 12.66 6.30
C ARG A 18 0.48 12.85 6.90
N GLU A 19 0.87 12.05 7.88
CA GLU A 19 1.93 12.37 8.85
C GLU A 19 3.36 12.05 8.45
N ARG A 20 3.62 11.36 7.33
CA ARG A 20 5.03 11.32 6.93
C ARG A 20 5.60 12.68 6.55
N GLY A 21 4.76 13.70 6.32
CA GLY A 21 5.15 15.12 6.23
C GLY A 21 5.85 15.70 7.46
N LEU A 22 5.76 15.09 8.65
CA LEU A 22 6.27 15.67 9.92
C LEU A 22 7.71 15.30 10.28
N PHE A 23 8.40 14.48 9.51
CA PHE A 23 9.84 14.25 9.71
C PHE A 23 10.72 15.37 9.09
N LEU A 24 10.13 16.55 8.86
CA LEU A 24 10.79 17.78 8.41
C LEU A 24 11.73 18.40 9.48
N ASP A 25 11.62 17.98 10.74
CA ASP A 25 12.47 18.44 11.86
C ASP A 25 13.72 17.55 12.08
N TRP A 26 14.12 16.75 11.08
CA TRP A 26 15.34 15.94 11.17
C TRP A 26 16.58 16.78 10.88
N PRO A 27 17.61 16.81 11.75
CA PRO A 27 18.74 17.70 11.59
C PRO A 27 19.51 17.43 10.28
N PRO A 28 19.90 18.49 9.52
CA PRO A 28 20.50 18.41 8.18
C PRO A 28 21.93 17.83 8.16
N GLU A 29 22.40 17.31 9.28
CA GLU A 29 23.77 16.84 9.49
C GLU A 29 23.99 15.39 9.01
N TYR A 30 22.93 14.70 8.57
CA TYR A 30 22.98 13.32 8.12
C TYR A 30 23.11 13.18 6.59
N SER A 31 23.86 12.15 6.18
CA SER A 31 24.34 11.90 4.80
C SER A 31 23.30 12.12 3.68
N PRO A 32 23.72 12.59 2.48
CA PRO A 32 22.85 12.76 1.31
C PRO A 32 22.01 11.53 0.93
N GLY A 33 22.45 10.32 1.31
CA GLY A 33 21.71 9.07 1.13
C GLY A 33 20.38 9.02 1.89
N LEU A 34 20.31 9.61 3.08
CA LEU A 34 19.12 9.61 3.94
C LEU A 34 18.05 10.59 3.45
N VAL A 35 18.45 11.78 2.95
CA VAL A 35 17.53 12.74 2.29
C VAL A 35 16.89 12.11 1.05
N ARG A 36 17.64 11.28 0.32
CA ARG A 36 17.12 10.57 -0.87
C ARG A 36 16.16 9.44 -0.48
N LEU A 37 16.50 8.67 0.55
CA LEU A 37 15.62 7.67 1.18
C LEU A 37 14.28 8.29 1.60
N TYR A 38 14.36 9.49 2.18
CA TYR A 38 13.20 10.27 2.60
C TYR A 38 12.27 10.61 1.44
N LEU A 39 12.78 11.27 0.39
CA LEU A 39 11.97 11.66 -0.77
C LEU A 39 11.33 10.46 -1.48
N VAL A 40 12.06 9.35 -1.54
CA VAL A 40 11.59 8.12 -2.16
C VAL A 40 10.50 7.46 -1.30
N ASN A 41 10.62 7.49 0.03
CA ASN A 41 9.61 6.97 0.95
C ASN A 41 8.27 7.71 0.85
N PHE A 42 8.28 9.04 0.67
CA PHE A 42 7.04 9.80 0.47
C PHE A 42 6.33 9.43 -0.81
N ARG A 43 7.08 9.31 -1.91
CA ARG A 43 6.53 8.90 -3.20
C ARG A 43 5.94 7.49 -3.11
N GLY A 44 6.66 6.59 -2.45
CA GLY A 44 6.21 5.23 -2.21
C GLY A 44 4.85 5.14 -1.51
N LEU A 45 4.70 5.85 -0.40
CA LEU A 45 3.45 5.89 0.35
C LEU A 45 2.28 6.47 -0.45
N ARG A 46 2.55 7.55 -1.19
CA ARG A 46 1.58 8.17 -2.10
C ARG A 46 1.10 7.17 -3.14
N TRP A 47 2.01 6.41 -3.77
CA TRP A 47 1.63 5.40 -4.76
C TRP A 47 0.74 4.32 -4.19
N VAL A 48 1.00 3.84 -2.96
CA VAL A 48 0.13 2.84 -2.32
C VAL A 48 -1.25 3.44 -2.03
N THR A 49 -1.30 4.68 -1.53
CA THR A 49 -2.57 5.36 -1.25
C THR A 49 -3.39 5.56 -2.52
N GLU A 50 -2.76 6.07 -3.59
CA GLU A 50 -3.40 6.27 -4.90
C GLU A 50 -3.88 4.93 -5.47
N ALA A 51 -3.07 3.87 -5.40
CA ALA A 51 -3.46 2.53 -5.83
C ALA A 51 -4.70 2.01 -5.09
N ILE A 52 -4.78 2.21 -3.77
CA ILE A 52 -5.94 1.81 -2.96
C ILE A 52 -7.18 2.61 -3.33
N GLU A 53 -7.09 3.95 -3.33
CA GLU A 53 -8.25 4.80 -3.58
C GLU A 53 -8.77 4.65 -5.03
N GLU A 54 -7.88 4.52 -6.02
CA GLU A 54 -8.27 4.26 -7.40
C GLU A 54 -8.96 2.90 -7.54
N ALA A 55 -8.40 1.83 -6.97
CA ALA A 55 -9.01 0.50 -7.04
C ALA A 55 -10.37 0.45 -6.34
N VAL A 56 -10.50 1.10 -5.17
CA VAL A 56 -11.77 1.23 -4.44
C VAL A 56 -12.81 1.96 -5.27
N LEU A 57 -12.42 3.06 -5.91
CA LEU A 57 -13.32 3.85 -6.76
C LEU A 57 -13.76 3.07 -8.00
N GLU A 58 -12.83 2.45 -8.73
CA GLU A 58 -13.11 1.68 -9.95
C GLU A 58 -14.00 0.48 -9.70
N LEU A 59 -13.89 -0.15 -8.52
CA LEU A 59 -14.71 -1.29 -8.13
C LEU A 59 -16.02 -0.89 -7.43
N GLY A 60 -16.27 0.41 -7.22
CA GLY A 60 -17.48 0.89 -6.53
C GLY A 60 -17.56 0.45 -5.07
N LEU A 61 -16.42 0.39 -4.37
CA LEU A 61 -16.30 -0.13 -3.01
C LEU A 61 -16.23 0.96 -1.93
N SER A 62 -16.36 2.23 -2.28
CA SER A 62 -16.12 3.36 -1.37
C SER A 62 -16.90 3.27 -0.05
N GLU A 63 -18.17 2.85 -0.12
CA GLU A 63 -19.05 2.70 1.06
C GLU A 63 -18.98 1.31 1.70
N ARG A 64 -18.26 0.36 1.07
CA ARG A 64 -18.20 -1.04 1.51
C ARG A 64 -16.88 -1.38 2.16
N ILE A 65 -15.78 -0.75 1.74
CA ILE A 65 -14.47 -1.05 2.29
C ILE A 65 -14.29 -0.36 3.63
N ARG A 66 -14.00 -1.15 4.66
CA ARG A 66 -13.80 -0.63 6.00
C ARG A 66 -12.42 0.02 6.15
N PRO A 67 -12.26 0.99 7.07
CA PRO A 67 -11.00 1.65 7.33
C PRO A 67 -9.88 0.70 7.73
N ASP A 68 -10.17 -0.36 8.50
CA ASP A 68 -9.17 -1.35 8.89
C ASP A 68 -8.60 -2.09 7.68
N ALA A 69 -9.44 -2.44 6.71
CA ALA A 69 -9.01 -3.09 5.48
C ALA A 69 -8.10 -2.18 4.64
N LYS A 70 -8.47 -0.90 4.52
CA LYS A 70 -7.66 0.13 3.86
C LYS A 70 -6.31 0.31 4.59
N HIS A 71 -6.32 0.38 5.91
CA HIS A 71 -5.11 0.50 6.72
C HIS A 71 -4.19 -0.72 6.59
N PHE A 72 -4.76 -1.93 6.58
CA PHE A 72 -4.00 -3.15 6.37
C PHE A 72 -3.29 -3.15 5.01
N LEU A 73 -3.99 -2.83 3.91
CA LEU A 73 -3.39 -2.72 2.58
C LEU A 73 -2.28 -1.67 2.57
N LEU A 74 -2.55 -0.49 3.11
CA LEU A 74 -1.61 0.63 3.11
C LEU A 74 -0.31 0.27 3.83
N VAL A 75 -0.42 -0.24 5.06
CA VAL A 75 0.75 -0.61 5.87
C VAL A 75 1.52 -1.75 5.22
N ASN A 76 0.85 -2.82 4.80
CA ASN A 76 1.56 -4.00 4.29
C ASN A 76 2.22 -3.74 2.92
N PHE A 77 1.52 -3.14 1.97
CA PHE A 77 2.14 -2.80 0.69
C PHE A 77 3.27 -1.78 0.86
N HIS A 78 3.09 -0.78 1.71
CA HIS A 78 4.15 0.19 1.93
C HIS A 78 5.38 -0.45 2.59
N GLN A 79 5.20 -1.16 3.71
CA GLN A 79 6.30 -1.68 4.52
C GLN A 79 6.98 -2.91 3.90
N MET A 80 6.21 -3.81 3.29
CA MET A 80 6.73 -5.10 2.81
C MET A 80 7.13 -5.09 1.34
N VAL A 81 6.65 -4.12 0.55
CA VAL A 81 6.91 -4.05 -0.89
C VAL A 81 7.65 -2.78 -1.26
N VAL A 82 7.03 -1.64 -0.97
CA VAL A 82 7.53 -0.37 -1.46
C VAL A 82 8.85 0.01 -0.79
N LEU A 83 8.93 -0.05 0.55
CA LEU A 83 10.18 0.30 1.25
C LEU A 83 11.37 -0.57 0.83
N PRO A 84 11.26 -1.91 0.73
CA PRO A 84 12.36 -2.74 0.23
C PRO A 84 12.79 -2.38 -1.19
N LEU A 85 11.84 -2.26 -2.14
CA LEU A 85 12.16 -1.96 -3.55
C LEU A 85 12.79 -0.58 -3.74
N LEU A 86 12.48 0.33 -2.84
CA LEU A 86 12.97 1.69 -2.86
C LEU A 86 14.19 1.91 -1.96
N HIS A 87 14.66 0.87 -1.28
CA HIS A 87 15.87 0.93 -0.48
C HIS A 87 17.07 1.29 -1.37
N PRO A 88 17.97 2.22 -0.97
CA PRO A 88 19.13 2.66 -1.73
C PRO A 88 19.95 1.55 -2.39
N GLU A 89 20.18 0.46 -1.65
CA GLU A 89 21.01 -0.66 -2.11
C GLU A 89 20.41 -1.38 -3.33
N ILE A 90 19.09 -1.31 -3.50
CA ILE A 90 18.34 -1.87 -4.63
C ILE A 90 18.04 -0.76 -5.65
N ALA A 91 17.52 0.37 -5.18
CA ALA A 91 17.05 1.48 -6.02
C ALA A 91 18.15 2.17 -6.83
N PHE A 92 19.43 1.99 -6.51
CA PHE A 92 20.55 2.57 -7.26
C PHE A 92 21.27 1.60 -8.20
N GLN A 93 20.77 0.38 -8.36
CA GLN A 93 21.26 -0.53 -9.38
C GLN A 93 20.70 -0.13 -10.76
N GLU A 94 21.46 -0.22 -11.85
CA GLU A 94 20.99 0.23 -13.19
C GLU A 94 19.68 -0.44 -13.65
N SER A 95 19.37 -1.63 -13.12
CA SER A 95 18.12 -2.37 -13.37
C SER A 95 16.89 -1.82 -12.64
N SER A 96 17.06 -0.92 -11.68
CA SER A 96 16.00 -0.43 -10.77
C SER A 96 15.14 0.70 -11.35
N ALA A 97 15.63 1.44 -12.35
CA ALA A 97 14.87 2.54 -12.96
C ALA A 97 13.52 2.05 -13.51
N ASN A 98 13.54 0.83 -14.06
CA ASN A 98 12.36 0.11 -14.55
C ASN A 98 11.39 -0.30 -13.43
N ILE A 99 11.90 -0.54 -12.21
CA ILE A 99 11.07 -0.85 -11.03
C ILE A 99 10.32 0.40 -10.61
N ILE A 100 11.01 1.53 -10.44
CA ILE A 100 10.42 2.80 -10.02
C ILE A 100 9.30 3.25 -10.97
N GLU A 101 9.51 3.12 -12.28
CA GLU A 101 8.51 3.48 -13.28
C GLU A 101 7.27 2.58 -13.26
N LYS A 102 7.46 1.26 -13.06
CA LYS A 102 6.36 0.28 -13.11
C LYS A 102 5.65 0.08 -11.78
N LEU A 103 6.30 0.39 -10.67
CA LEU A 103 5.78 0.18 -9.31
C LEU A 103 4.38 0.75 -9.08
N PRO A 104 4.08 2.02 -9.41
CA PRO A 104 2.74 2.57 -9.18
C PRO A 104 1.64 1.75 -9.87
N ARG A 105 1.85 1.39 -11.13
CA ARG A 105 0.88 0.59 -11.89
C ARG A 105 0.73 -0.82 -11.33
N ARG A 106 1.84 -1.48 -10.97
CA ARG A 106 1.79 -2.83 -10.39
C ARG A 106 1.10 -2.86 -9.03
N LEU A 107 1.33 -1.84 -8.19
CA LEU A 107 0.61 -1.68 -6.92
C LEU A 107 -0.90 -1.63 -7.15
N LYS A 108 -1.34 -0.79 -8.09
CA LYS A 108 -2.77 -0.69 -8.47
C LYS A 108 -3.32 -2.01 -8.97
N ASP A 109 -2.66 -2.64 -9.94
CA ASP A 109 -3.11 -3.92 -10.53
C ASP A 109 -3.28 -5.00 -9.44
N ASP A 110 -2.38 -5.05 -8.46
CA ASP A 110 -2.39 -6.04 -7.39
C ASP A 110 -3.45 -5.74 -6.32
N VAL A 111 -3.58 -4.48 -5.90
CA VAL A 111 -4.66 -4.07 -4.99
C VAL A 111 -6.03 -4.32 -5.62
N GLN A 112 -6.19 -3.99 -6.91
CA GLN A 112 -7.41 -4.26 -7.66
C GLN A 112 -7.68 -5.76 -7.78
N THR A 113 -6.64 -6.58 -8.00
CA THR A 113 -6.78 -8.04 -8.03
C THR A 113 -7.31 -8.56 -6.71
N ILE A 114 -6.72 -8.16 -5.58
CA ILE A 114 -7.16 -8.57 -4.23
C ILE A 114 -8.61 -8.13 -3.98
N LEU A 115 -8.91 -6.84 -4.16
CA LEU A 115 -10.25 -6.29 -3.90
C LEU A 115 -11.32 -6.86 -4.85
N SER A 116 -10.96 -7.19 -6.09
CA SER A 116 -11.88 -7.81 -7.04
C SER A 116 -12.29 -9.23 -6.64
N ILE A 117 -11.39 -9.99 -6.00
CA ILE A 117 -11.72 -11.31 -5.47
C ILE A 117 -12.63 -11.17 -4.26
N VAL A 118 -12.30 -10.29 -3.31
CA VAL A 118 -13.16 -10.04 -2.15
C VAL A 118 -14.56 -9.61 -2.60
N SER A 119 -14.65 -8.67 -3.54
CA SER A 119 -15.95 -8.17 -4.01
C SER A 119 -16.78 -9.23 -4.76
N LYS A 120 -16.17 -10.28 -5.31
CA LYS A 120 -16.89 -11.38 -5.96
C LYS A 120 -17.40 -12.43 -4.96
N GLU A 121 -16.68 -12.60 -3.85
CA GLU A 121 -17.06 -13.56 -2.80
C GLU A 121 -18.13 -13.02 -1.85
N LYS A 122 -18.27 -11.69 -1.75
CA LYS A 122 -19.20 -11.03 -0.83
C LYS A 122 -20.45 -10.51 -1.54
N GLU A 123 -21.59 -10.56 -0.85
CA GLU A 123 -22.82 -9.95 -1.34
C GLU A 123 -22.65 -8.42 -1.48
N SER A 124 -23.41 -7.80 -2.38
CA SER A 124 -23.24 -6.39 -2.76
C SER A 124 -23.42 -5.38 -1.62
N ASN A 125 -24.07 -5.79 -0.52
CA ASN A 125 -24.34 -4.98 0.67
C ASN A 125 -23.38 -5.28 1.84
N GLU A 126 -22.51 -6.28 1.72
CA GLU A 126 -21.59 -6.62 2.80
C GLU A 126 -20.34 -5.74 2.80
N GLU A 127 -19.91 -5.38 4.00
CA GLU A 127 -18.67 -4.66 4.25
C GLU A 127 -17.44 -5.56 4.04
N ILE A 128 -16.35 -4.95 3.59
CA ILE A 128 -15.05 -5.57 3.36
C ILE A 128 -14.14 -5.20 4.53
N SER A 129 -13.78 -6.21 5.34
CA SER A 129 -12.90 -6.08 6.51
C SER A 129 -11.46 -6.50 6.20
N THR A 130 -10.55 -6.25 7.13
CA THR A 130 -9.16 -6.73 7.04
C THR A 130 -9.09 -8.24 6.88
N GLY A 131 -9.95 -9.00 7.55
CA GLY A 131 -9.96 -10.46 7.47
C GLY A 131 -10.27 -10.94 6.05
N ASP A 132 -11.20 -10.28 5.36
CA ASP A 132 -11.56 -10.59 3.98
C ASP A 132 -10.39 -10.30 3.03
N VAL A 133 -9.76 -9.13 3.19
CA VAL A 133 -8.59 -8.74 2.39
C VAL A 133 -7.41 -9.68 2.63
N LEU A 134 -7.14 -10.05 3.87
CA LEU A 134 -6.06 -10.98 4.22
C LEU A 134 -6.27 -12.34 3.56
N LYS A 135 -7.48 -12.90 3.66
CA LYS A 135 -7.84 -14.16 3.01
C LYS A 135 -7.65 -14.08 1.50
N ALA A 136 -8.23 -13.06 0.85
CA ALA A 136 -8.10 -12.88 -0.59
C ALA A 136 -6.64 -12.71 -1.03
N THR A 137 -5.84 -11.97 -0.27
CA THR A 137 -4.40 -11.81 -0.53
C THR A 137 -3.68 -13.17 -0.55
N ALA A 138 -3.99 -14.05 0.40
CA ALA A 138 -3.44 -15.40 0.41
C ALA A 138 -3.89 -16.20 -0.83
N ASP A 139 -5.16 -16.10 -1.21
CA ASP A 139 -5.73 -16.82 -2.36
C ASP A 139 -5.16 -16.37 -3.71
N VAL A 140 -4.87 -15.06 -3.85
CA VAL A 140 -4.30 -14.51 -5.08
C VAL A 140 -2.79 -14.37 -5.06
N TRP A 141 -2.12 -14.78 -3.98
CA TRP A 141 -0.69 -14.50 -3.77
C TRP A 141 0.14 -14.76 -5.03
N ARG A 142 0.06 -15.97 -5.60
CA ARG A 142 0.84 -16.35 -6.80
C ARG A 142 0.53 -15.55 -8.07
N LYS A 143 -0.59 -14.83 -8.12
CA LYS A 143 -1.04 -14.02 -9.25
C LYS A 143 -0.59 -12.55 -9.14
N LEU A 144 -0.15 -12.12 -7.96
CA LEU A 144 0.32 -10.76 -7.72
C LEU A 144 1.56 -10.46 -8.55
N HIS A 145 1.56 -9.33 -9.24
CA HIS A 145 2.68 -8.87 -10.05
C HIS A 145 3.91 -8.54 -9.22
N LEU A 146 3.73 -8.12 -7.97
CA LEU A 146 4.82 -7.77 -7.06
C LEU A 146 5.73 -8.96 -6.74
N ASN A 147 5.22 -10.19 -6.83
CA ASN A 147 6.02 -11.41 -6.71
C ASN A 147 7.08 -11.56 -7.83
N LYS A 148 6.89 -10.88 -8.97
CA LYS A 148 7.88 -10.91 -10.07
C LYS A 148 9.19 -10.21 -9.73
N TRP A 149 9.22 -9.39 -8.67
CA TRP A 149 10.44 -8.74 -8.19
C TRP A 149 11.20 -9.53 -7.13
N ASN A 150 10.74 -10.74 -6.82
CA ASN A 150 11.38 -11.67 -5.92
C ASN A 150 11.86 -11.05 -4.58
N ILE A 151 10.97 -10.31 -3.92
CA ILE A 151 11.27 -9.68 -2.62
C ILE A 151 11.44 -10.74 -1.52
N TRP A 152 10.84 -11.93 -1.69
CA TRP A 152 10.67 -12.92 -0.61
C TRP A 152 11.18 -14.34 -0.91
N GLY A 153 11.78 -14.63 -2.08
CA GLY A 153 12.39 -15.94 -2.39
C GLY A 153 11.81 -16.63 -3.62
#